data_AF-A0A7X8UIS6-F1
#
_entry.id   AF-A0A7X8UIS6-F1
#
_cell.length_a   1.000
_cell.length_b   1.000
_cell.length_c   1.000
_cell.angle_alpha   90.00
_cell.angle_beta   90.00
_cell.angle_gamma   90.00
#
_symmetry.space_group_name_H-M   'P 1'
#
loop_
_entity.id
_entity.type
_entity.pdbx_description
1 polymer ?
#
loop_
_entity_poly.entity_id
_entity_poly.type
_entity_poly.pdbx_seq_one_letter_code
_entity_poly.pdbx_strand_id
1 'polypeptide(L)'
;MSLFALLPLGVVLLTSGPDERAYVCRVETESVLGSTLGGQLQFLPARTLDGRAPGSEFVINVDHAYTRGVDREVAPGEVLWVEGTLMDPDAYFGEQYLFFGLPQIYVSQIKTGVFWPDQRRDLVTLYGSPVSAVPALYLAWAFPLMEEFTPMAWALTLARFVLVCALVVLVVVWRRRPERLVAVVGVYVLVALGLAAAGL
;
A
#
# COMPACT_ATOMS: atom_id res chain seq x y z
N MET A 1 -24.05 -1.54 12.79
CA MET A 1 -23.01 -1.34 11.76
C MET A 1 -22.60 -2.71 11.24
N SER A 2 -22.76 -2.93 9.94
CA SER A 2 -22.71 -4.26 9.31
C SER A 2 -21.29 -4.84 9.37
N LEU A 3 -21.15 -6.10 9.78
CA LEU A 3 -19.89 -6.87 9.85
C LEU A 3 -19.01 -6.72 8.59
N PHE A 4 -19.64 -6.53 7.43
CA PHE A 4 -19.00 -6.29 6.14
C PHE A 4 -18.14 -5.02 6.08
N ALA A 5 -18.47 -3.98 6.85
CA ALA A 5 -17.68 -2.76 6.90
C ALA A 5 -16.35 -2.96 7.66
N LEU A 6 -16.25 -3.98 8.53
CA LEU A 6 -15.04 -4.27 9.30
C LEU A 6 -14.13 -5.30 8.62
N LEU A 7 -14.62 -6.03 7.62
CA LEU A 7 -13.84 -7.05 6.93
C LEU A 7 -12.59 -6.51 6.22
N PRO A 8 -12.65 -5.42 5.42
CA PRO A 8 -11.44 -4.83 4.82
C PRO A 8 -10.39 -4.44 5.85
N LEU A 9 -10.83 -3.88 6.99
CA LEU A 9 -9.95 -3.54 8.11
C LEU A 9 -9.27 -4.79 8.68
N GLY A 10 -10.02 -5.85 8.93
CA GLY A 10 -9.48 -7.12 9.42
C GLY A 10 -8.46 -7.74 8.47
N VAL A 11 -8.73 -7.73 7.17
CA VAL A 11 -7.80 -8.23 6.14
C VAL A 11 -6.50 -7.44 6.19
N VAL A 12 -6.55 -6.11 6.08
CA VAL A 12 -5.35 -5.26 6.07
C VAL A 12 -4.52 -5.43 7.35
N LEU A 13 -5.16 -5.52 8.52
CA LEU A 13 -4.43 -5.72 9.78
C LEU A 13 -3.70 -7.08 9.86
N LEU A 14 -4.13 -8.07 9.08
CA LEU A 14 -3.54 -9.42 9.05
C LEU A 14 -2.54 -9.61 7.91
N THR A 15 -2.72 -8.93 6.77
CA THR A 15 -1.93 -9.14 5.56
C THR A 15 -0.96 -8.01 5.24
N SER A 16 -1.31 -6.79 5.65
CA SER A 16 -0.60 -5.58 5.26
C SER A 16 0.00 -4.95 6.51
N GLY A 17 1.28 -5.17 6.71
CA GLY A 17 2.06 -4.59 7.78
C GLY A 17 3.44 -4.20 7.28
N PRO A 18 4.22 -3.52 8.12
CA PRO A 18 5.62 -3.30 7.81
C PRO A 18 6.31 -4.62 7.49
N ASP A 19 7.19 -4.61 6.48
CA ASP A 19 7.91 -5.83 6.09
C ASP A 19 8.67 -6.38 7.32
N GLU A 20 8.50 -7.68 7.59
CA GLU A 20 9.17 -8.38 8.69
C GLU A 20 10.70 -8.27 8.61
N ARG A 21 11.26 -7.93 7.43
CA ARG A 21 12.69 -7.70 7.22
C ARG A 21 13.08 -6.22 7.25
N ALA A 22 12.13 -5.29 7.18
CA ALA A 22 12.40 -3.85 7.18
C ALA A 22 12.68 -3.30 8.58
N TYR A 23 13.55 -2.30 8.69
CA TYR A 23 13.68 -1.53 9.92
C TYR A 23 12.46 -0.65 10.09
N VAL A 24 11.81 -0.76 11.26
CA VAL A 24 10.57 -0.06 11.58
C VAL A 24 10.78 0.58 12.93
N CYS A 25 11.02 1.88 12.91
CA CYS A 25 11.41 2.60 14.10
C CYS A 25 10.83 4.00 14.14
N ARG A 26 10.69 4.51 15.36
CA ARG A 26 10.41 5.90 15.63
C ARG A 26 11.73 6.62 15.78
N VAL A 27 11.90 7.72 15.07
CA VAL A 27 13.14 8.47 15.00
C VAL A 27 12.91 9.94 15.23
N GLU A 28 13.93 10.63 15.70
CA GLU A 28 14.04 12.09 15.69
C GLU A 28 15.14 12.50 14.71
N THR A 29 14.82 13.35 13.74
CA THR A 29 15.82 13.89 12.81
C THR A 29 16.64 14.97 13.48
N GLU A 30 17.96 14.99 13.29
CA GLU A 30 18.83 15.96 13.98
C GLU A 30 19.16 17.18 13.12
N SER A 31 19.52 16.93 11.86
CA SER A 31 19.95 17.95 10.89
C SER A 31 19.77 17.45 9.46
N VAL A 32 20.12 18.27 8.48
CA VAL A 32 20.21 17.84 7.06
C VAL A 32 21.69 17.75 6.71
N LEU A 33 22.20 16.52 6.47
CA LEU A 33 23.58 16.32 6.03
C LEU A 33 23.79 16.79 4.59
N GLY A 34 22.75 16.66 3.77
CA GLY A 34 22.76 17.10 2.40
C GLY A 34 21.49 16.69 1.66
N SER A 35 21.40 17.17 0.44
CA SER A 35 20.36 16.78 -0.51
C SER A 35 20.95 16.60 -1.89
N THR A 36 20.47 15.61 -2.65
CA THR A 36 20.87 15.42 -4.05
C THR A 36 19.64 15.45 -4.96
N LEU A 37 19.86 15.32 -6.28
CA LEU A 37 18.80 15.38 -7.30
C LEU A 37 17.90 16.64 -7.20
N GLY A 38 18.49 17.79 -6.88
CA GLY A 38 17.75 19.05 -6.74
C GLY A 38 16.80 19.10 -5.54
N GLY A 39 17.08 18.34 -4.48
CA GLY A 39 16.26 18.30 -3.25
C GLY A 39 15.38 17.05 -3.14
N GLN A 40 15.33 16.21 -4.18
CA GLN A 40 14.49 15.02 -4.17
C GLN A 40 14.98 13.92 -3.22
N LEU A 41 16.28 13.82 -2.98
CA LEU A 41 16.83 12.86 -2.01
C LEU A 41 17.46 13.62 -0.85
N GLN A 42 17.00 13.36 0.37
CA GLN A 42 17.48 13.99 1.60
C GLN A 42 18.22 12.98 2.49
N PHE A 43 19.34 13.43 3.04
CA PHE A 43 20.17 12.68 3.99
C PHE A 43 20.02 13.30 5.38
N LEU A 44 19.35 12.59 6.28
CA LEU A 44 19.05 13.10 7.61
C LEU A 44 19.67 12.18 8.66
N PRO A 45 20.61 12.64 9.52
CA PRO A 45 20.96 11.91 10.72
C PRO A 45 19.72 11.81 11.59
N ALA A 46 19.52 10.64 12.14
CA ALA A 46 18.37 10.32 12.94
C ALA A 46 18.80 9.52 14.16
N ARG A 47 18.13 9.82 15.28
CA ARG A 47 18.29 9.10 16.53
C ARG A 47 17.09 8.21 16.78
N THR A 48 17.34 6.96 17.15
CA THR A 48 16.28 6.02 17.51
C THR A 48 15.61 6.44 18.81
N LEU A 49 14.29 6.56 18.78
CA LEU A 49 13.44 6.72 19.96
C LEU A 49 12.79 5.40 20.36
N ASP A 50 12.34 4.60 19.40
CA ASP A 50 11.62 3.34 19.63
C ASP A 50 11.66 2.41 18.40
N GLY A 51 11.35 1.12 18.58
CA GLY A 51 11.22 0.14 17.51
C GLY A 51 12.53 -0.52 17.08
N ARG A 52 12.50 -1.16 15.90
CA ARG A 52 13.62 -1.90 15.32
C ARG A 52 14.43 -0.99 14.41
N ALA A 53 15.53 -0.46 14.93
CA ALA A 53 16.51 0.35 14.20
C ALA A 53 17.84 -0.41 14.04
N PRO A 54 18.68 -0.06 13.05
CA PRO A 54 20.00 -0.66 12.85
C PRO A 54 21.04 -0.19 13.89
N GLY A 55 20.75 0.90 14.62
CA GLY A 55 21.63 1.47 15.65
C GLY A 55 20.91 2.54 16.47
N SER A 56 21.61 3.13 17.45
CA SER A 56 21.10 4.28 18.22
C SER A 56 21.09 5.58 17.40
N GLU A 57 22.07 5.72 16.51
CA GLU A 57 22.26 6.83 15.57
C GLU A 57 22.53 6.24 14.20
N PHE A 58 21.91 6.80 13.17
CA PHE A 58 22.00 6.33 11.80
C PHE A 58 21.54 7.44 10.84
N VAL A 59 21.64 7.21 9.54
CA VAL A 59 21.14 8.15 8.52
C VAL A 59 19.90 7.56 7.87
N ILE A 60 18.84 8.35 7.76
CA ILE A 60 17.69 8.03 6.92
C ILE A 60 17.81 8.77 5.59
N ASN A 61 17.54 8.03 4.53
CA ASN A 61 17.53 8.53 3.16
C ASN A 61 16.08 8.61 2.71
N VAL A 62 15.59 9.84 2.56
CA VAL A 62 14.20 10.14 2.18
C VAL A 62 14.18 10.60 0.75
N ASP A 63 13.58 9.79 -0.12
CA ASP A 63 13.46 10.05 -1.53
C ASP A 63 12.04 10.54 -1.82
N HIS A 64 11.86 11.83 -2.05
CA HIS A 64 10.54 12.44 -2.29
C HIS A 64 9.84 11.91 -3.54
N ALA A 65 10.54 11.23 -4.45
CA ALA A 65 9.92 10.60 -5.61
C ALA A 65 9.39 9.18 -5.31
N TYR A 66 9.94 8.49 -4.32
CA TYR A 66 9.68 7.05 -4.09
C TYR A 66 9.23 6.70 -2.67
N THR A 67 9.66 7.46 -1.66
CA THR A 67 9.24 7.29 -0.26
C THR A 67 7.76 7.68 -0.11
N ARG A 68 6.95 6.74 0.34
CA ARG A 68 5.50 6.95 0.50
C ARG A 68 5.20 7.72 1.77
N GLY A 69 4.18 8.57 1.72
CA GLY A 69 3.76 9.36 2.88
C GLY A 69 4.64 10.57 3.17
N VAL A 70 5.41 11.04 2.18
CA VAL A 70 6.21 12.26 2.28
C VAL A 70 5.77 13.20 1.16
N ASP A 71 5.13 14.30 1.54
CA ASP A 71 4.63 15.31 0.59
C ASP A 71 5.45 16.63 0.67
N ARG A 72 6.42 16.68 1.57
CA ARG A 72 7.25 17.84 1.86
C ARG A 72 8.60 17.40 2.41
N GLU A 73 9.58 18.29 2.30
CA GLU A 73 10.86 18.12 2.96
C GLU A 73 10.70 17.84 4.46
N VAL A 74 11.51 16.91 4.94
CA VAL A 74 11.57 16.55 6.36
C VAL A 74 12.47 17.56 7.06
N ALA A 75 11.92 18.30 8.02
CA ALA A 75 12.72 19.27 8.76
C ALA A 75 13.55 18.58 9.86
N PRO A 76 14.66 19.19 10.28
CA PRO A 76 15.35 18.83 11.51
C PRO A 76 14.44 18.96 12.74
N GLY A 77 14.63 18.08 13.72
CA GLY A 77 13.85 18.00 14.97
C GLY A 77 12.49 17.32 14.81
N GLU A 78 12.20 16.74 13.64
CA GLU A 78 10.94 16.04 13.42
C GLU A 78 10.97 14.62 13.96
N VAL A 79 9.88 14.24 14.63
CA VAL A 79 9.70 12.90 15.17
C VAL A 79 8.76 12.10 14.27
N LEU A 80 9.29 11.04 13.67
CA LEU A 80 8.65 10.30 12.59
C LEU A 80 8.67 8.80 12.89
N TRP A 81 7.68 8.07 12.40
CA TRP A 81 7.78 6.62 12.26
C TRP A 81 8.19 6.30 10.84
N VAL A 82 9.31 5.61 10.69
CA VAL A 82 9.89 5.25 9.39
C VAL A 82 9.93 3.74 9.22
N GLU A 83 9.73 3.31 8.00
CA GLU A 83 10.01 1.97 7.54
C GLU A 83 10.99 2.03 6.36
N GLY A 84 11.98 1.15 6.36
CA GLY A 84 12.92 1.06 5.26
C GLY A 84 13.88 -0.10 5.39
N THR A 85 14.75 -0.26 4.40
CA THR A 85 15.75 -1.33 4.37
C THR A 85 17.14 -0.75 4.54
N LEU A 86 18.05 -1.54 5.12
CA LEU A 86 19.45 -1.15 5.19
C LEU A 86 19.98 -0.95 3.77
N MET A 87 20.78 0.10 3.59
CA MET A 87 21.51 0.30 2.35
C MET A 87 22.78 -0.52 2.38
N ASP A 88 22.76 -1.60 1.60
CA ASP A 88 23.87 -2.52 1.44
C ASP A 88 24.58 -2.23 0.10
N PRO A 89 25.86 -2.61 -0.05
CA PRO A 89 26.56 -2.48 -1.33
C PRO A 89 25.86 -3.14 -2.52
N ASP A 90 25.04 -4.17 -2.26
CA ASP A 90 24.29 -4.90 -3.28
C ASP A 90 22.92 -4.28 -3.60
N ALA A 91 22.37 -3.44 -2.72
CA ALA A 91 21.10 -2.72 -2.91
C ALA A 91 21.28 -1.43 -3.75
N TYR A 92 22.40 -1.34 -4.47
CA TYR A 92 22.94 -0.12 -5.06
C TYR A 92 22.20 0.34 -6.32
N PHE A 93 21.57 1.51 -6.23
CA PHE A 93 21.00 2.22 -7.38
C PHE A 93 21.68 3.60 -7.54
N GLY A 94 22.89 3.62 -8.10
CA GLY A 94 23.47 4.81 -8.74
C GLY A 94 24.44 5.67 -7.92
N GLU A 95 25.02 6.66 -8.60
CA GLU A 95 25.95 7.66 -8.07
C GLU A 95 25.19 8.66 -7.19
N GLN A 96 25.18 8.51 -5.85
CA GLN A 96 24.90 9.58 -4.86
C GLN A 96 24.62 9.01 -3.45
N TYR A 97 25.61 8.45 -2.75
CA TYR A 97 25.48 8.19 -1.30
C TYR A 97 26.81 8.46 -0.56
N LEU A 98 26.72 9.22 0.53
CA LEU A 98 27.84 9.61 1.41
C LEU A 98 27.97 8.60 2.55
N PHE A 99 29.02 7.77 2.57
CA PHE A 99 29.26 6.81 3.65
C PHE A 99 29.94 7.48 4.85
N PHE A 100 29.15 7.90 5.84
CA PHE A 100 29.63 8.62 7.04
C PHE A 100 30.10 7.72 8.20
N GLY A 101 30.34 6.43 7.96
CA GLY A 101 30.65 5.47 9.04
C GLY A 101 29.45 5.14 9.95
N LEU A 102 28.24 5.54 9.55
CA LEU A 102 26.97 5.21 10.21
C LEU A 102 26.12 4.31 9.30
N PRO A 103 25.28 3.42 9.88
CA PRO A 103 24.27 2.69 9.12
C PRO A 103 23.33 3.65 8.37
N GLN A 104 22.85 3.25 7.20
CA GLN A 104 21.91 4.04 6.42
C GLN A 104 20.68 3.23 6.04
N ILE A 105 19.50 3.83 6.16
CA ILE A 105 18.24 3.22 5.77
C ILE A 105 17.67 3.97 4.59
N TYR A 106 17.37 3.26 3.51
CA TYR A 106 16.52 3.80 2.44
C TYR A 106 15.06 3.69 2.88
N VAL A 107 14.42 4.84 3.12
CA VAL A 107 13.07 4.90 3.68
C VAL A 107 12.06 4.57 2.59
N SER A 108 11.32 3.48 2.75
CA SER A 108 10.24 3.09 1.84
C SER A 108 8.96 3.86 2.14
N GLN A 109 8.65 4.07 3.43
CA GLN A 109 7.48 4.82 3.85
C GLN A 109 7.62 5.52 5.20
N ILE A 110 6.96 6.68 5.31
CA ILE A 110 6.82 7.43 6.56
C ILE A 110 5.36 7.38 7.00
N LYS A 111 5.15 7.06 8.28
CA LYS A 111 3.81 6.95 8.84
C LYS A 111 3.21 8.33 9.10
N THR A 112 2.21 8.72 8.31
CA THR A 112 1.54 10.03 8.42
C THR A 112 0.26 10.04 9.27
N GLY A 113 0.00 8.98 10.05
CA GLY A 113 -1.28 8.81 10.75
C GLY A 113 -1.41 7.46 11.45
N VAL A 114 -2.63 6.98 11.65
CA VAL A 114 -2.89 5.69 12.34
C VAL A 114 -2.34 4.50 11.55
N PHE A 115 -2.57 4.50 10.24
CA PHE A 115 -2.14 3.44 9.32
C PHE A 115 -0.91 3.87 8.52
N TRP A 116 -0.08 2.88 8.17
CA TRP A 116 0.98 3.06 7.19
C TRP A 116 0.41 3.44 5.82
N PRO A 117 1.14 4.18 4.97
CA PRO A 117 0.71 4.52 3.61
C PRO A 117 0.19 3.31 2.81
N ASP A 118 0.89 2.18 2.89
CA ASP A 118 0.46 0.94 2.19
C ASP A 118 -0.85 0.39 2.72
N GLN A 119 -0.98 0.31 4.05
CA GLN A 119 -2.24 -0.10 4.68
C GLN A 119 -3.42 0.78 4.24
N ARG A 120 -3.22 2.10 4.08
CA ARG A 120 -4.28 2.98 3.58
C ARG A 120 -4.62 2.69 2.13
N ARG A 121 -3.60 2.48 1.28
CA ARG A 121 -3.80 2.13 -0.13
C ARG A 121 -4.61 0.83 -0.26
N ASP A 122 -4.29 -0.17 0.55
CA ASP A 122 -4.99 -1.45 0.56
C ASP A 122 -6.43 -1.29 1.07
N LEU A 123 -6.64 -0.52 2.14
CA LEU A 123 -7.99 -0.20 2.63
C LEU A 123 -8.83 0.48 1.55
N VAL A 124 -8.29 1.50 0.88
CA VAL A 124 -9.00 2.20 -0.22
C VAL A 124 -9.35 1.21 -1.34
N THR A 125 -8.42 0.33 -1.69
CA THR A 125 -8.61 -0.69 -2.72
C THR A 125 -9.69 -1.68 -2.35
N LEU A 126 -9.68 -2.20 -1.13
CA LEU A 126 -10.64 -3.18 -0.63
C LEU A 126 -12.03 -2.56 -0.44
N TYR A 127 -12.14 -1.36 0.13
CA TYR A 127 -13.43 -0.68 0.26
C TYR A 127 -14.00 -0.26 -1.11
N GLY A 128 -13.15 0.06 -2.08
CA GLY A 128 -13.55 0.37 -3.45
C GLY A 128 -13.87 -0.87 -4.29
N SER A 129 -13.47 -2.07 -3.87
CA SER A 129 -13.55 -3.29 -4.70
C SER A 129 -14.94 -3.65 -5.20
N PRO A 130 -16.03 -3.49 -4.42
CA PRO A 130 -17.37 -3.80 -4.91
C PRO A 130 -17.81 -2.88 -6.04
N VAL A 131 -17.24 -1.69 -6.16
CA VAL A 131 -17.55 -0.73 -7.24
C VAL A 131 -16.58 -0.87 -8.40
N SER A 132 -15.30 -1.13 -8.11
CA SER A 132 -14.25 -1.29 -9.14
C SER A 132 -14.38 -2.59 -9.96
N ALA A 133 -15.29 -3.49 -9.59
CA ALA A 133 -15.68 -4.62 -10.42
C ALA A 133 -16.54 -4.22 -11.63
N VAL A 134 -17.22 -3.06 -11.62
CA VAL A 134 -18.12 -2.64 -12.72
C VAL A 134 -17.38 -2.41 -14.05
N PRO A 135 -16.21 -1.73 -14.10
CA PRO A 135 -15.41 -1.61 -15.31
C PRO A 135 -15.03 -2.95 -15.95
N ALA A 136 -15.04 -4.06 -15.20
CA ALA A 136 -14.76 -5.40 -15.74
C ALA A 136 -15.73 -5.80 -16.86
N LEU A 137 -16.94 -5.23 -16.91
CA LEU A 137 -17.91 -5.43 -17.99
C LEU A 137 -17.34 -5.04 -19.37
N TYR A 138 -16.53 -3.99 -19.42
CA TYR A 138 -15.85 -3.54 -20.62
C TYR A 138 -14.46 -4.19 -20.75
N LEU A 139 -13.70 -4.22 -19.65
CA LEU A 139 -12.32 -4.68 -19.64
C LEU A 139 -12.17 -6.16 -19.95
N ALA A 140 -13.15 -7.02 -19.65
CA ALA A 140 -13.09 -8.44 -20.00
C ALA A 140 -12.87 -8.65 -21.52
N TRP A 141 -13.41 -7.75 -22.34
CA TRP A 141 -13.22 -7.72 -23.78
C TRP A 141 -11.99 -6.91 -24.22
N ALA A 142 -11.79 -5.72 -23.64
CA ALA A 142 -10.76 -4.79 -24.10
C ALA A 142 -9.34 -5.12 -23.60
N PHE A 143 -9.20 -5.74 -22.43
CA PHE A 143 -7.91 -5.95 -21.77
C PHE A 143 -6.91 -6.82 -22.56
N PRO A 144 -7.31 -7.88 -23.29
CA PRO A 144 -6.41 -8.62 -24.18
C PRO A 144 -5.81 -7.79 -25.32
N LEU A 145 -6.36 -6.60 -25.60
CA LEU A 145 -5.89 -5.70 -26.66
C LEU A 145 -5.00 -4.57 -26.11
N MET A 146 -4.77 -4.53 -24.80
CA MET A 146 -3.92 -3.53 -24.14
C MET A 146 -2.47 -3.99 -24.05
N GLU A 147 -1.54 -3.05 -24.05
CA GLU A 147 -0.10 -3.34 -23.95
C GLU A 147 0.28 -3.94 -22.59
N GLU A 148 -0.45 -3.63 -21.51
CA GLU A 148 -0.21 -4.17 -20.16
C GLU A 148 -0.83 -5.56 -19.92
N PHE A 149 -1.17 -6.31 -20.97
CA PHE A 149 -1.82 -7.61 -20.83
C PHE A 149 -0.94 -8.60 -20.05
N THR A 150 -1.50 -9.10 -18.94
CA THR A 150 -0.99 -10.29 -18.26
C THR A 150 -2.12 -11.32 -18.11
N PRO A 151 -1.84 -12.63 -18.29
CA PRO A 151 -2.87 -13.67 -18.18
C PRO A 151 -3.58 -13.67 -16.82
N MET A 152 -2.84 -13.39 -15.75
CA MET A 152 -3.37 -13.34 -14.38
C MET A 152 -4.33 -12.14 -14.19
N ALA A 153 -3.93 -10.94 -14.60
CA ALA A 153 -4.80 -9.76 -14.50
C ALA A 153 -6.06 -9.90 -15.36
N TRP A 154 -5.94 -10.54 -16.52
CA TRP A 154 -7.10 -10.84 -17.36
C TRP A 154 -8.03 -11.87 -16.70
N ALA A 155 -7.50 -12.94 -16.11
CA ALA A 155 -8.30 -13.93 -15.38
C ALA A 155 -9.07 -13.31 -14.21
N LEU A 156 -8.41 -12.43 -13.43
CA LEU A 156 -9.07 -11.66 -12.36
C LEU A 156 -10.16 -10.74 -12.90
N THR A 157 -9.92 -10.11 -14.05
CA THR A 157 -10.92 -9.26 -14.73
C THR A 157 -12.13 -10.08 -15.19
N LEU A 158 -11.91 -11.27 -15.75
CA LEU A 158 -12.98 -12.18 -16.16
C LEU A 158 -13.79 -12.69 -14.96
N ALA A 159 -13.14 -13.00 -13.84
CA ALA A 159 -13.82 -13.37 -12.61
C ALA A 159 -14.73 -12.25 -12.08
N ARG A 160 -14.25 -11.00 -12.11
CA ARG A 160 -15.06 -9.81 -11.76
C ARG A 160 -16.23 -9.61 -12.72
N PHE A 161 -16.03 -9.82 -14.02
CA PHE A 161 -17.09 -9.79 -15.03
C PHE A 161 -18.22 -10.77 -14.70
N VAL A 162 -17.87 -12.04 -14.48
CA VAL A 162 -18.83 -13.10 -14.15
C VAL A 162 -19.60 -12.77 -12.87
N LEU A 163 -18.90 -12.25 -11.85
CA LEU A 163 -19.49 -11.84 -10.59
C LEU A 163 -20.56 -10.74 -10.78
N VAL A 164 -20.27 -9.72 -11.58
CA VAL A 164 -21.22 -8.62 -11.87
C VAL A 164 -22.43 -9.14 -12.65
N CYS A 165 -22.23 -9.95 -13.68
CA CYS A 165 -23.32 -10.54 -14.45
C CYS A 165 -24.22 -11.42 -13.57
N ALA A 166 -23.63 -12.25 -12.70
CA ALA A 166 -24.37 -13.07 -11.75
C ALA A 166 -25.20 -12.20 -10.77
N LEU A 167 -24.61 -11.12 -10.25
CA LEU A 167 -25.33 -10.17 -9.39
C LEU A 167 -26.57 -9.61 -10.09
N VAL A 168 -26.43 -9.12 -11.33
CA VAL A 168 -27.55 -8.56 -12.10
C VAL A 168 -28.68 -9.59 -12.27
N VAL A 169 -28.34 -10.82 -12.67
CA VAL A 169 -29.34 -11.89 -12.84
C VAL A 169 -30.05 -12.18 -11.52
N LEU A 170 -29.32 -12.35 -10.42
CA LEU A 170 -29.89 -12.68 -9.11
C LEU A 170 -30.78 -11.55 -8.57
N VAL A 171 -30.38 -10.29 -8.77
CA VAL A 171 -31.20 -9.12 -8.40
C VAL A 171 -32.51 -9.11 -9.20
N VAL A 172 -32.46 -9.36 -10.51
CA VAL A 172 -33.65 -9.41 -11.37
C VAL A 172 -34.59 -10.55 -10.95
N VAL A 173 -34.05 -11.75 -10.70
CA VAL A 173 -34.84 -12.94 -10.32
C VAL A 173 -35.46 -12.79 -8.93
N TRP A 174 -34.73 -12.23 -7.97
CA TRP A 174 -35.18 -12.11 -6.58
C TRP A 174 -35.65 -10.72 -6.16
N ARG A 175 -35.93 -9.82 -7.13
CA ARG A 175 -36.40 -8.45 -6.89
C ARG A 175 -37.60 -8.30 -5.93
N ARG A 176 -38.43 -9.36 -5.82
CA ARG A 176 -39.62 -9.38 -4.93
C ARG A 176 -39.34 -9.95 -3.53
N ARG A 177 -38.11 -10.34 -3.21
CA ARG A 177 -37.73 -10.96 -1.92
C ARG A 177 -36.56 -10.20 -1.28
N PRO A 178 -36.84 -9.14 -0.50
CA PRO A 178 -35.80 -8.23 0.01
C PRO A 178 -34.76 -8.94 0.88
N GLU A 179 -35.16 -9.93 1.67
CA GLU A 179 -34.25 -10.73 2.51
C GLU A 179 -33.18 -11.46 1.69
N ARG A 180 -33.55 -11.98 0.51
CA ARG A 180 -32.62 -12.66 -0.39
C ARG A 180 -31.67 -11.68 -1.08
N LEU A 181 -32.14 -10.47 -1.38
CA LEU A 181 -31.30 -9.43 -1.98
C LEU A 181 -30.19 -8.99 -1.00
N VAL A 182 -30.49 -8.88 0.29
CA VAL A 182 -29.47 -8.58 1.32
C VAL A 182 -28.40 -9.66 1.34
N ALA A 183 -28.78 -10.95 1.29
CA ALA A 183 -27.83 -12.05 1.24
C ALA A 183 -27.00 -12.03 -0.05
N VAL A 184 -27.61 -11.78 -1.21
CA VAL A 184 -26.93 -11.68 -2.51
C VAL A 184 -25.88 -10.57 -2.51
N VAL A 185 -26.24 -9.39 -2.02
CA VAL A 185 -25.32 -8.25 -1.93
C VAL A 185 -24.19 -8.56 -0.95
N GLY A 186 -24.49 -9.21 0.19
CA GLY A 186 -23.47 -9.67 1.13
C GLY A 186 -22.47 -10.63 0.49
N VAL A 187 -22.94 -11.65 -0.21
CA VAL A 187 -22.07 -12.61 -0.93
C VAL A 187 -21.27 -11.92 -2.03
N TYR A 188 -21.88 -11.00 -2.78
CA TYR A 188 -21.20 -10.21 -3.80
C TYR A 188 -20.02 -9.42 -3.21
N VAL A 189 -20.24 -8.71 -2.10
CA VAL A 189 -19.20 -7.95 -1.41
C VAL A 189 -18.07 -8.87 -0.95
N LEU A 190 -18.38 -10.04 -0.38
CA LEU A 190 -17.36 -10.99 0.06
C LEU A 190 -16.50 -11.50 -1.09
N VAL A 191 -17.11 -11.88 -2.22
CA VAL A 191 -16.38 -12.36 -3.38
C VAL A 191 -15.58 -11.24 -4.04
N ALA A 192 -16.12 -10.02 -4.12
CA ALA A 192 -15.40 -8.85 -4.63
C ALA A 192 -14.17 -8.52 -3.77
N LEU A 193 -14.30 -8.60 -2.44
CA LEU A 193 -13.18 -8.45 -1.50
C LEU A 193 -12.13 -9.54 -1.69
N GLY A 194 -12.54 -10.81 -1.82
CA GLY A 194 -11.61 -11.91 -2.08
C GLY A 194 -10.86 -11.76 -3.40
N LEU A 195 -11.54 -11.34 -4.46
CA LEU A 195 -10.92 -11.07 -5.78
C LEU A 195 -10.03 -9.83 -5.78
N ALA A 196 -10.24 -8.88 -4.88
CA ALA A 196 -9.35 -7.74 -4.71
C ALA A 196 -8.10 -8.15 -3.92
N ALA A 197 -8.28 -8.89 -2.82
CA ALA A 197 -7.17 -9.40 -2.02
C ALA A 197 -6.25 -10.35 -2.80
N ALA A 198 -6.80 -11.15 -3.73
CA ALA A 198 -6.01 -12.04 -4.59
C ALA A 198 -5.19 -11.32 -5.68
N GLY A 199 -5.45 -10.03 -5.90
CA GLY A 199 -4.73 -9.20 -6.87
C GLY A 199 -3.86 -8.11 -6.24
N LEU A 200 -3.78 -8.07 -4.90
CA LEU A 200 -2.76 -7.32 -4.15
C LEU A 200 -1.47 -8.15 -4.14
#